data_AF-A0A8T6RGI1-F1
#
_entry.id   AF-A0A8T6RGI1-F1
#
_cell.length_a   1.000
_cell.length_b   1.000
_cell.length_c   1.000
_cell.angle_alpha   90.00
_cell.angle_beta   90.00
_cell.angle_gamma   90.00
#
_symmetry.space_group_name_H-M   'P 1'
#
loop_
_entity.id
_entity.type
_entity.pdbx_description
1 polymer ?
#
loop_
_entity_poly.entity_id
_entity_poly.type
_entity_poly.pdbx_seq_one_letter_code
_entity_poly.pdbx_strand_id
1 'polypeptide(L)'
;MSIIEKYLEKFISSIDFLFKQIQSSGLSETLEKIPVEIFDLNFHFNIKVINGEIKEEFNLSITQEISKLSKNHPTVVGFSIIGTEKIWLEVFEGNKSLMAEIIEGKLKISNIRANWLKITLLSNLLANLISIKLLKI
;
A
#
# COMPACT_ATOMS: atom_id res chain seq x y z
N MET A 1 -18.57 -5.36 4.07
CA MET A 1 -17.17 -4.90 4.09
C MET A 1 -16.29 -6.10 4.36
N SER A 2 -15.41 -6.47 3.42
CA SER A 2 -14.51 -7.63 3.62
C SER A 2 -13.41 -7.30 4.64
N ILE A 3 -12.76 -8.31 5.20
CA ILE A 3 -11.69 -8.08 6.18
C ILE A 3 -10.50 -7.36 5.54
N ILE A 4 -10.18 -7.69 4.28
CA ILE A 4 -9.15 -6.98 3.52
C ILE A 4 -9.52 -5.51 3.31
N GLU A 5 -10.77 -5.22 2.98
CA GLU A 5 -11.26 -3.83 2.83
C GLU A 5 -11.04 -3.02 4.12
N LYS A 6 -11.32 -3.62 5.29
CA LYS A 6 -11.02 -2.98 6.59
C LYS A 6 -9.53 -2.69 6.78
N TYR A 7 -8.65 -3.65 6.45
CA TYR A 7 -7.19 -3.46 6.53
C TYR A 7 -6.72 -2.34 5.59
N LEU A 8 -7.27 -2.26 4.39
CA LEU A 8 -6.94 -1.23 3.41
C LEU A 8 -7.39 0.17 3.87
N GLU A 9 -8.60 0.29 4.41
CA GLU A 9 -9.07 1.55 5.00
C GLU A 9 -8.21 1.98 6.19
N LYS A 10 -7.81 1.03 7.04
CA LYS A 10 -6.91 1.31 8.17
C LYS A 10 -5.53 1.73 7.69
N PHE A 11 -5.02 1.09 6.64
CA PHE A 11 -3.75 1.45 6.00
C PHE A 11 -3.78 2.86 5.43
N ILE A 12 -4.81 3.21 4.66
CA ILE A 12 -4.98 4.54 4.08
C ILE A 12 -5.11 5.61 5.17
N SER A 13 -5.96 5.39 6.17
CA SER A 13 -6.11 6.36 7.28
C SER A 13 -4.81 6.55 8.09
N SER A 14 -3.98 5.50 8.21
CA SER A 14 -2.68 5.59 8.88
C SER A 14 -1.67 6.40 8.06
N ILE A 15 -1.67 6.24 6.73
CA ILE A 15 -0.82 7.04 5.83
C ILE A 15 -1.24 8.51 5.86
N ASP A 16 -2.54 8.79 5.74
CA ASP A 16 -3.05 10.17 5.80
C ASP A 16 -2.72 10.84 7.14
N PHE A 17 -2.77 10.08 8.24
CA PHE A 17 -2.32 10.57 9.53
C PHE A 17 -0.83 10.94 9.52
N LEU A 18 0.04 10.08 8.97
CA LEU A 18 1.48 10.36 8.86
C LEU A 18 1.76 11.60 8.00
N PHE A 19 1.11 11.73 6.84
CA PHE A 19 1.29 12.91 5.98
C PHE A 19 0.87 14.20 6.69
N LYS A 20 -0.25 14.18 7.43
CA LYS A 20 -0.67 15.33 8.25
C LYS A 20 0.36 15.69 9.32
N GLN A 21 0.97 14.71 9.98
CA GLN A 21 2.02 14.97 10.99
C GLN A 21 3.29 15.55 10.39
N ILE A 22 3.68 15.10 9.19
CA ILE A 22 4.84 15.64 8.48
C ILE A 22 4.58 17.09 8.05
N GLN A 23 3.38 17.40 7.55
CA GLN A 23 2.99 18.76 7.17
C GLN A 23 2.90 19.70 8.38
N SER A 24 2.36 19.23 9.51
CA SER A 24 2.16 20.07 10.71
C SER A 24 3.44 20.34 11.50
N SER A 25 4.49 19.53 11.34
CA SER A 25 5.73 19.63 12.11
C SER A 25 6.73 20.65 11.55
N GLY A 26 6.42 21.36 10.47
CA GLY A 26 7.36 22.27 9.80
C GLY A 26 8.56 21.57 9.15
N LEU A 27 8.60 20.23 9.23
CA LEU A 27 9.61 19.40 8.58
C LEU A 27 9.55 19.49 7.06
N SER A 28 8.42 19.87 6.47
CA SER A 28 8.28 20.08 5.02
C SER A 28 9.35 21.05 4.48
N GLU A 29 9.59 22.17 5.16
CA GLU A 29 10.60 23.17 4.77
C GLU A 29 12.05 22.65 4.90
N THR A 30 12.27 21.65 5.76
CA THR A 30 13.58 21.02 5.98
C THR A 30 13.81 19.86 4.99
N LEU A 31 12.73 19.16 4.61
CA LEU A 31 12.73 18.04 3.68
C LEU A 31 12.78 18.50 2.22
N GLU A 32 12.27 19.69 1.88
CA GLU A 32 12.44 20.32 0.56
C GLU A 32 13.91 20.47 0.12
N LYS A 33 14.85 20.54 1.08
CA LYS A 33 16.29 20.68 0.82
C LYS A 33 17.03 19.35 0.69
N ILE A 34 16.42 18.24 1.09
CA ILE A 34 17.01 16.92 0.90
C ILE A 34 16.40 16.37 -0.39
N PRO A 35 17.16 16.16 -1.47
CA PRO A 35 16.67 15.55 -2.70
C PRO A 35 16.47 14.05 -2.43
N VAL A 36 15.45 13.72 -1.64
CA VAL A 36 15.09 12.34 -1.35
C VAL A 36 13.89 12.02 -2.20
N GLU A 37 14.13 11.26 -3.26
CA GLU A 37 13.11 10.64 -4.11
C GLU A 37 12.07 9.81 -3.32
N ILE A 38 12.28 9.62 -2.00
CA ILE A 38 11.31 9.10 -1.04
C ILE A 38 10.07 9.99 -0.92
N PHE A 39 10.07 11.27 -1.31
CA PHE A 39 8.88 12.13 -1.21
C PHE A 39 7.90 12.00 -2.37
N ASP A 40 8.29 11.50 -3.54
CA ASP A 40 7.33 11.27 -4.63
C ASP A 40 6.60 9.92 -4.45
N LEU A 41 5.98 9.74 -3.27
CA LEU A 41 5.13 8.58 -2.89
C LEU A 41 3.78 8.62 -3.62
N ASN A 42 3.73 9.19 -4.81
CA ASN A 42 2.58 9.09 -5.68
C ASN A 42 2.48 7.65 -6.20
N PHE A 43 1.67 6.86 -5.49
CA PHE A 43 1.36 5.48 -5.82
C PHE A 43 -0.07 5.37 -6.30
N HIS A 44 -0.24 4.91 -7.53
CA HIS A 44 -1.50 4.36 -7.99
C HIS A 44 -1.28 2.87 -8.21
N PHE A 45 -1.91 2.04 -7.40
CA PHE A 45 -1.78 0.61 -7.55
C PHE A 45 -3.09 -0.10 -7.25
N ASN A 46 -3.15 -1.32 -7.73
CA ASN A 46 -4.33 -2.15 -7.61
C ASN A 46 -4.00 -3.40 -6.80
N ILE A 47 -4.90 -3.76 -5.89
CA ILE A 47 -4.88 -5.03 -5.16
C ILE A 47 -6.05 -5.87 -5.68
N LYS A 48 -5.74 -7.05 -6.21
CA LYS A 48 -6.73 -8.07 -6.55
C LYS A 48 -6.66 -9.20 -5.53
N VAL A 49 -7.77 -9.42 -4.85
CA VAL A 49 -7.92 -10.47 -3.85
C VAL A 49 -8.76 -11.59 -4.44
N ILE A 50 -8.24 -12.81 -4.37
CA ILE A 50 -8.94 -14.02 -4.79
C ILE A 50 -9.38 -14.78 -3.54
N ASN A 51 -10.69 -14.93 -3.34
CA ASN A 51 -11.28 -15.76 -2.30
C ASN A 51 -12.22 -16.80 -2.93
N GLY A 52 -11.67 -17.97 -3.27
CA GLY A 52 -12.38 -18.97 -4.09
C GLY A 52 -12.70 -18.41 -5.48
N GLU A 53 -13.97 -18.37 -5.84
CA GLU A 53 -14.45 -17.80 -7.11
C GLU A 53 -14.60 -16.27 -7.06
N ILE A 54 -14.69 -15.69 -5.87
CA ILE A 54 -14.89 -14.26 -5.68
C ILE A 54 -13.57 -13.53 -5.93
N LYS A 55 -13.61 -12.54 -6.83
CA LYS A 55 -12.50 -11.63 -7.11
C LYS A 55 -12.89 -10.24 -6.67
N GLU A 56 -12.22 -9.74 -5.63
CA GLU A 56 -12.35 -8.34 -5.21
C GLU A 56 -11.20 -7.53 -5.79
N GLU A 57 -11.52 -6.33 -6.28
CA GLU A 57 -10.55 -5.42 -6.86
C GLU A 57 -10.59 -4.07 -6.13
N PHE A 58 -9.45 -3.70 -5.55
CA PHE A 58 -9.26 -2.48 -4.79
C PHE A 58 -8.21 -1.61 -5.47
N ASN A 59 -8.58 -0.40 -5.84
CA ASN A 59 -7.67 0.58 -6.37
C ASN A 59 -7.28 1.56 -5.26
N LEU A 60 -5.98 1.64 -5.02
CA LEU A 60 -5.38 2.52 -4.04
C LEU A 60 -4.65 3.64 -4.76
N SER A 61 -5.00 4.87 -4.41
CA SER A 61 -4.27 6.07 -4.78
C SER A 61 -3.69 6.65 -3.51
N ILE A 62 -2.38 6.72 -3.38
CA ILE A 62 -1.69 7.37 -2.27
C ILE A 62 -0.95 8.55 -2.88
N THR A 63 -1.28 9.75 -2.43
CA THR A 63 -0.57 10.98 -2.76
C THR A 63 -0.34 11.75 -1.47
N GLN A 64 0.57 12.72 -1.49
CA GLN A 64 0.82 13.56 -0.31
C GLN A 64 -0.41 14.40 0.10
N GLU A 65 -1.30 14.68 -0.86
CA GLU A 65 -2.49 15.49 -0.62
C GLU A 65 -3.64 14.63 -0.08
N ILE A 66 -3.97 13.53 -0.78
CA ILE A 66 -5.14 12.70 -0.46
C ILE A 66 -4.89 11.25 -0.85
N SER A 67 -4.95 10.35 0.14
CA SER A 67 -5.06 8.91 -0.12
C SER A 67 -6.52 8.50 -0.33
N LYS A 68 -6.80 7.63 -1.31
CA LYS A 68 -8.15 7.15 -1.66
C LYS A 68 -8.16 5.65 -1.88
N LEU A 69 -9.21 5.00 -1.36
CA LEU A 69 -9.61 3.64 -1.70
C LEU A 69 -10.83 3.70 -2.62
N SER A 70 -10.80 2.96 -3.72
CA SER A 70 -12.00 2.74 -4.54
C SER A 70 -12.13 1.26 -4.92
N LYS A 71 -13.35 0.74 -4.86
CA LYS A 71 -13.64 -0.66 -5.16
C LYS A 71 -14.24 -0.78 -6.55
N ASN A 72 -13.72 -1.71 -7.37
CA ASN A 72 -14.25 -2.03 -8.70
C ASN A 72 -14.38 -0.84 -9.68
N HIS A 73 -13.74 0.31 -9.41
CA HIS A 73 -13.73 1.47 -10.29
C HIS A 73 -12.43 1.51 -11.11
N PRO A 74 -12.50 1.57 -12.45
CA PRO A 74 -11.30 1.64 -13.28
C PRO A 74 -10.55 2.95 -12.99
N THR A 75 -9.34 2.82 -12.45
CA THR A 75 -8.41 3.93 -12.25
C THR A 75 -7.12 3.60 -12.99
N VAL A 76 -6.43 4.62 -13.49
CA VAL A 76 -5.10 4.42 -14.07
C VAL A 76 -4.16 4.00 -12.94
N VAL A 77 -3.68 2.76 -12.99
CA VAL A 77 -2.78 2.20 -11.99
C VAL A 77 -1.40 1.93 -12.59
N GLY A 78 -0.35 2.24 -11.84
CA GLY A 78 1.03 1.97 -12.25
C GLY A 78 1.34 0.47 -12.25
N PHE A 79 0.80 -0.28 -11.29
CA PHE A 79 0.97 -1.73 -11.15
C PHE A 79 -0.21 -2.39 -10.43
N SER A 80 -0.33 -3.72 -10.55
CA SER A 80 -1.34 -4.51 -9.84
C SER A 80 -0.69 -5.68 -9.12
N ILE A 81 -1.07 -5.92 -7.87
CA ILE A 81 -0.65 -7.08 -7.07
C ILE A 81 -1.86 -8.00 -6.90
N ILE A 82 -1.69 -9.27 -7.23
CA ILE A 82 -2.74 -10.28 -7.26
C ILE A 82 -2.34 -11.40 -6.29
N GLY A 83 -3.24 -11.73 -5.37
CA GLY A 83 -3.00 -12.74 -4.34
C GLY A 83 -4.30 -13.35 -3.82
N THR A 84 -4.18 -14.43 -3.06
CA THR A 84 -5.32 -14.97 -2.31
C THR A 84 -5.58 -14.14 -1.06
N GLU A 85 -6.82 -14.16 -0.56
CA GLU A 85 -7.17 -13.47 0.70
C GLU A 85 -6.26 -13.89 1.86
N LYS A 86 -5.94 -15.18 1.96
CA LYS A 86 -5.04 -15.71 2.98
C LYS A 86 -3.66 -15.02 2.97
N ILE A 87 -3.03 -14.90 1.81
CA ILE A 87 -1.69 -14.28 1.70
C ILE A 87 -1.78 -12.79 2.04
N TRP A 88 -2.82 -12.09 1.58
CA TRP A 88 -3.03 -10.69 1.93
C TRP A 88 -3.21 -10.48 3.42
N LEU A 89 -3.99 -11.33 4.09
CA LEU A 89 -4.14 -11.30 5.55
C LEU A 89 -2.81 -11.49 6.27
N GLU A 90 -2.04 -12.51 5.89
CA GLU A 90 -0.72 -12.76 6.47
C GLU A 90 0.23 -11.56 6.29
N VAL A 91 0.12 -10.85 5.16
CA VAL A 91 0.89 -9.62 4.89
C VAL A 91 0.41 -8.44 5.76
N PHE A 92 -0.89 -8.19 5.86
CA PHE A 92 -1.44 -7.09 6.67
C PHE A 92 -1.24 -7.28 8.18
N GLU A 93 -1.24 -8.54 8.64
CA GLU A 93 -0.99 -8.89 10.04
C GLU A 93 0.49 -8.88 10.41
N GLY A 94 1.39 -8.75 9.42
CA GLY A 94 2.83 -8.75 9.65
C GLY A 94 3.45 -10.13 9.78
N ASN A 95 2.68 -11.18 9.53
CA ASN A 95 3.16 -12.56 9.54
C ASN A 95 4.08 -12.82 8.32
N LYS A 96 3.88 -12.07 7.23
CA LYS A 96 4.65 -12.15 5.99
C LYS A 96 5.03 -10.76 5.46
N SER A 97 6.17 -10.70 4.78
CA SER A 97 6.58 -9.50 4.03
C SER A 97 5.95 -9.51 2.64
N LEU A 98 5.33 -8.39 2.23
CA LEU A 98 4.80 -8.20 0.88
C LEU A 98 5.85 -8.57 -0.18
N MET A 99 7.08 -8.07 -0.01
CA MET A 99 8.17 -8.29 -0.94
C MET A 99 8.59 -9.76 -1.00
N ALA A 100 8.65 -10.44 0.15
CA ALA A 100 8.99 -11.87 0.18
C ALA A 100 7.96 -12.71 -0.57
N GLU A 101 6.67 -12.46 -0.35
CA GLU A 101 5.59 -13.19 -1.01
C GLU A 101 5.54 -12.93 -2.53
N ILE A 102 6.00 -11.76 -2.99
CA ILE A 102 6.21 -11.47 -4.43
C ILE A 102 7.38 -12.27 -5.00
N ILE A 103 8.53 -12.28 -4.31
CA ILE A 103 9.73 -13.01 -4.75
C ILE A 103 9.46 -14.53 -4.79
N GLU A 104 8.71 -15.05 -3.82
CA GLU A 104 8.27 -16.45 -3.76
C GLU A 104 7.19 -16.79 -4.80
N GLY A 105 6.67 -15.81 -5.54
CA GLY A 105 5.69 -15.99 -6.61
C GLY A 105 4.25 -16.25 -6.11
N LYS A 106 4.00 -16.11 -4.80
CA LYS A 106 2.67 -16.28 -4.19
C LYS A 106 1.80 -15.05 -4.40
N LEU A 107 2.41 -13.86 -4.44
CA LEU A 107 1.81 -12.64 -4.95
C LEU A 107 2.32 -12.39 -6.37
N LYS A 108 1.40 -12.38 -7.34
CA LYS A 108 1.72 -12.05 -8.73
C LYS A 108 1.62 -10.57 -8.95
N ILE A 109 2.50 -10.02 -9.76
CA ILE A 109 2.52 -8.58 -10.04
C ILE A 109 2.61 -8.30 -11.54
N SER A 110 1.80 -7.35 -12.00
CA SER A 110 1.87 -6.79 -13.34
C SER A 110 2.74 -5.52 -13.35
N ASN A 111 3.39 -5.24 -14.49
CA ASN A 111 4.19 -4.01 -14.69
C ASN A 111 5.35 -3.81 -13.69
N ILE A 112 5.95 -4.90 -13.22
CA ILE A 112 6.96 -4.90 -12.15
C ILE A 112 8.22 -4.08 -12.49
N ARG A 113 8.72 -4.19 -13.73
CA ARG A 113 10.01 -3.58 -14.14
C ARG A 113 10.01 -2.06 -14.02
N ALA A 114 8.85 -1.42 -14.25
CA ALA A 114 8.72 0.03 -14.13
C ALA A 114 8.45 0.50 -12.69
N ASN A 115 8.19 -0.42 -11.74
CA ASN A 115 7.65 -0.08 -10.42
C ASN A 115 8.38 -0.76 -9.24
N TRP A 116 9.53 -1.41 -9.45
CA TRP A 116 10.23 -2.16 -8.39
C TRP A 116 10.57 -1.33 -7.14
N LEU A 117 11.03 -0.09 -7.34
CA LEU A 117 11.26 0.86 -6.25
C LEU A 117 9.95 1.14 -5.49
N LYS A 118 8.86 1.39 -6.22
CA LYS A 118 7.54 1.67 -5.62
C LYS A 118 7.01 0.51 -4.78
N ILE A 119 7.21 -0.72 -5.24
CA ILE A 119 6.82 -1.94 -4.51
C ILE A 119 7.65 -2.10 -3.23
N THR A 120 8.96 -1.82 -3.32
CA THR A 120 9.85 -1.87 -2.16
C THR A 120 9.46 -0.82 -1.12
N LEU A 121 9.16 0.40 -1.55
CA LEU A 121 8.66 1.47 -0.69
C LEU A 121 7.32 1.10 -0.03
N LEU A 122 6.37 0.55 -0.80
CA LEU A 122 5.09 0.07 -0.28
C LEU A 122 5.29 -1.03 0.78
N SER A 123 6.17 -2.00 0.51
CA SER A 123 6.47 -3.09 1.46
C SER A 123 7.07 -2.55 2.76
N ASN A 124 7.99 -1.58 2.68
CA ASN A 124 8.59 -0.97 3.86
C ASN A 124 7.59 -0.12 4.65
N LEU A 125 6.74 0.64 3.97
CA LEU A 125 5.69 1.43 4.60
C LEU A 125 4.71 0.54 5.37
N LEU A 126 4.28 -0.56 4.74
CA LEU A 126 3.41 -1.54 5.38
C LEU A 126 4.08 -2.14 6.63
N ALA A 127 5.33 -2.61 6.51
CA ALA A 127 6.08 -3.19 7.62
C ALA A 127 6.22 -2.21 8.81
N ASN A 128 6.53 -0.94 8.52
CA ASN A 128 6.63 0.09 9.55
C ASN A 128 5.29 0.35 10.24
N LEU A 129 4.19 0.47 9.48
CA LEU A 129 2.85 0.69 10.05
C LEU A 129 2.40 -0.49 10.93
N ILE A 130 2.76 -1.71 10.55
CA ILE A 130 2.51 -2.92 11.34
C ILE A 130 3.33 -2.90 12.63
N SER A 131 4.64 -2.58 12.57
CA SER A 131 5.51 -2.61 13.75
C SER A 131 5.07 -1.62 14.83
N ILE A 132 4.53 -0.47 14.42
CA ILE A 132 3.95 0.53 15.34
C ILE A 132 2.47 0.29 15.65
N LYS A 133 1.92 -0.86 15.26
CA LYS A 133 0.54 -1.34 15.52
C LYS A 133 -0.57 -0.42 14.97
N LEU A 134 -0.28 0.37 13.94
CA LEU A 134 -1.29 1.23 13.31
C LEU A 134 -2.24 0.45 12.39
N LEU A 135 -1.90 -0.76 11.96
CA LEU A 135 -2.78 -1.62 11.14
C LEU A 135 -3.62 -2.62 11.94
N LYS A 136 -3.58 -2.60 13.27
CA LYS A 136 -4.35 -3.56 14.08
C LYS A 136 -5.85 -3.24 14.03
N ILE A 137 -6.65 -4.26 13.70
CA ILE A 137 -8.13 -4.24 13.66
C ILE A 137 -8.67 -5.09 14.81
#